data_AF-A0A7X8UE68-F1
#
_entry.id   AF-A0A7X8UE68-F1
#
_cell.length_a   1.000
_cell.length_b   1.000
_cell.length_c   1.000
_cell.angle_alpha   90.00
_cell.angle_beta   90.00
_cell.angle_gamma   90.00
#
_symmetry.space_group_name_H-M   'P 1'
#
loop_
_entity.id
_entity.type
_entity.pdbx_description
1 polymer ?
#
loop_
_entity_poly.entity_id
_entity_poly.type
_entity_poly.pdbx_seq_one_letter_code
_entity_poly.pdbx_strand_id
1 'polypeptide(L)'
;MKKTGIFRGALLAAFLLAALAFVAAPVYAQDGGAPAVVPVWHYFGAALGLGLIVIGAALGIGKFAAAAAESIARQPAAAAQISGAVNLPLFLLEGVAIIAEVFVLLIVLLK
;
A
#
# COMPACT_ATOMS: atom_id res chain seq x y z
N MET A 1 -14.97 24.08 -24.97
CA MET A 1 -13.90 23.46 -24.15
C MET A 1 -14.19 23.62 -22.65
N LYS A 2 -15.13 22.83 -22.08
CA LYS A 2 -15.49 22.87 -20.64
C LYS A 2 -15.64 21.49 -19.98
N LYS A 3 -15.21 20.40 -20.66
CA LYS A 3 -15.42 19.02 -20.19
C LYS A 3 -14.52 18.66 -18.99
N THR A 4 -13.34 19.24 -18.87
CA THR A 4 -12.39 18.96 -17.77
C THR A 4 -12.89 19.38 -16.39
N GLY A 5 -13.72 20.44 -16.29
CA GLY A 5 -14.31 20.85 -15.00
C GLY A 5 -15.38 19.89 -14.50
N ILE A 6 -16.17 19.33 -15.42
CA ILE A 6 -17.24 18.37 -15.10
C ILE A 6 -16.66 17.04 -14.64
N PHE A 7 -15.60 16.54 -15.29
CA PHE A 7 -14.93 15.30 -14.86
C PHE A 7 -14.26 15.41 -13.49
N ARG A 8 -13.63 16.55 -13.17
CA ARG A 8 -13.03 16.80 -11.84
C ARG A 8 -14.11 16.98 -10.77
N GLY A 9 -15.21 17.66 -11.11
CA GLY A 9 -16.38 17.79 -10.24
C GLY A 9 -17.08 16.46 -9.98
N ALA A 10 -17.20 15.59 -10.99
CA ALA A 10 -17.77 14.26 -10.83
C ALA A 10 -16.89 13.34 -9.99
N LEU A 11 -15.56 13.42 -10.14
CA LEU A 11 -14.60 12.68 -9.30
C LEU A 11 -14.64 13.14 -7.84
N LEU A 12 -14.69 14.45 -7.61
CA LEU A 12 -14.82 15.02 -6.26
C LEU A 12 -16.18 14.68 -5.65
N ALA A 13 -17.26 14.73 -6.43
CA ALA A 13 -18.60 14.36 -5.97
C ALA A 13 -18.70 12.87 -5.65
N ALA A 14 -18.10 11.99 -6.47
CA ALA A 14 -18.05 10.56 -6.20
C ALA A 14 -17.21 10.24 -4.96
N PHE A 15 -16.08 10.93 -4.77
CA PHE A 15 -15.26 10.80 -3.56
C PHE A 15 -15.99 11.30 -2.31
N LEU A 16 -16.69 12.43 -2.40
CA LEU A 16 -17.52 12.97 -1.30
C LEU A 16 -18.73 12.08 -1.00
N LEU A 17 -19.39 11.51 -2.01
CA LEU A 17 -20.47 10.54 -1.81
C LEU A 17 -19.94 9.26 -1.16
N ALA A 18 -18.79 8.76 -1.60
CA ALA A 18 -18.15 7.59 -0.99
C ALA A 18 -17.75 7.86 0.46
N ALA A 19 -17.21 9.04 0.75
CA ALA A 19 -16.88 9.47 2.12
C ALA A 19 -18.13 9.65 3.00
N LEU A 20 -19.22 10.17 2.45
CA LEU A 20 -20.49 10.34 3.16
C LEU A 20 -21.14 8.97 3.45
N ALA A 21 -21.08 8.04 2.50
CA ALA A 21 -21.51 6.65 2.71
C ALA A 21 -20.63 5.93 3.75
N PHE A 22 -19.35 6.27 3.84
CA PHE A 22 -18.41 5.77 4.85
C PHE A 22 -18.74 6.27 6.27
N VAL A 23 -19.22 7.51 6.40
CA VAL A 23 -19.63 8.12 7.69
C VAL A 23 -21.04 7.72 8.12
N ALA A 24 -21.94 7.38 7.19
CA ALA A 24 -23.32 7.02 7.49
C ALA A 24 -23.53 5.57 7.99
N ALA A 25 -22.49 4.71 7.89
CA ALA A 25 -22.57 3.31 8.29
C ALA A 25 -22.98 3.03 9.76
N PRO A 26 -22.72 3.89 10.78
CA PRO A 26 -23.14 3.59 12.15
C PRO A 26 -24.50 4.21 12.54
N VAL A 27 -25.22 4.92 11.64
CA VAL A 27 -26.46 5.63 12.00
C VAL A 27 -27.73 4.75 12.00
N TYR A 28 -27.68 3.52 11.47
CA TYR A 28 -28.86 2.63 11.43
C TYR A 28 -28.87 1.51 12.50
N ALA A 29 -28.24 1.73 13.65
CA ALA A 29 -28.30 0.79 14.78
C ALA A 29 -29.31 1.23 15.86
N GLN A 30 -30.50 1.69 15.46
CA GLN A 30 -31.62 1.90 16.38
C GLN A 30 -32.69 0.83 16.12
N ASP A 31 -32.85 -0.03 17.12
CA ASP A 31 -33.94 -0.96 17.37
C ASP A 31 -33.99 -2.31 16.61
N GLY A 32 -33.82 -3.39 17.38
CA GLY A 32 -34.55 -4.65 17.17
C GLY A 32 -33.80 -5.82 16.53
N GLY A 33 -33.10 -6.61 17.35
CA GLY A 33 -32.97 -8.08 17.16
C GLY A 33 -32.22 -8.63 15.93
N ALA A 34 -31.71 -7.80 15.02
CA ALA A 34 -30.83 -8.26 13.95
C ALA A 34 -29.41 -8.51 14.51
N PRO A 35 -28.69 -9.55 14.06
CA PRO A 35 -27.31 -9.76 14.47
C PRO A 35 -26.51 -8.51 14.13
N ALA A 36 -25.79 -7.97 15.11
CA ALA A 36 -24.92 -6.82 14.91
C ALA A 36 -24.00 -7.12 13.71
N VAL A 37 -24.19 -6.42 12.60
CA VAL A 37 -23.28 -6.50 11.46
C VAL A 37 -22.00 -5.83 11.93
N VAL A 38 -21.09 -6.63 12.50
CA VAL A 38 -19.77 -6.15 12.91
C VAL A 38 -19.06 -5.74 11.63
N PRO A 39 -18.79 -4.45 11.42
CA PRO A 39 -18.31 -4.02 10.13
C PRO A 39 -16.88 -4.54 9.92
N VAL A 40 -16.67 -5.16 8.77
CA VAL A 40 -15.49 -5.94 8.37
C VAL A 40 -14.36 -5.01 7.88
N TRP A 41 -14.20 -3.84 8.52
CA TRP A 41 -13.26 -2.78 8.11
C TRP A 41 -11.80 -3.25 8.14
N HIS A 42 -11.48 -4.25 8.96
CA HIS A 42 -10.14 -4.77 9.15
C HIS A 42 -9.57 -5.43 7.89
N TYR A 43 -10.38 -6.18 7.13
CA TYR A 43 -9.91 -6.81 5.89
C TYR A 43 -9.70 -5.79 4.77
N PHE A 44 -10.54 -4.76 4.72
CA PHE A 44 -10.34 -3.66 3.78
C PHE A 44 -9.05 -2.88 4.08
N GLY A 45 -8.81 -2.55 5.35
CA GLY A 45 -7.56 -1.93 5.79
C GLY A 45 -6.33 -2.82 5.52
N ALA A 46 -6.44 -4.12 5.76
CA ALA A 46 -5.38 -5.10 5.50
C ALA A 46 -5.06 -5.20 4.00
N ALA A 47 -6.06 -5.29 3.12
CA ALA A 47 -5.87 -5.37 1.68
C ALA A 47 -5.22 -4.10 1.11
N LEU A 48 -5.68 -2.92 1.55
CA LEU A 48 -5.08 -1.65 1.16
C LEU A 48 -3.65 -1.52 1.68
N GLY A 49 -3.42 -1.85 2.94
CA GLY A 49 -2.09 -1.82 3.56
C GLY A 49 -1.11 -2.72 2.83
N LEU A 50 -1.49 -3.97 2.54
CA LEU A 50 -0.68 -4.93 1.80
C LEU A 50 -0.31 -4.38 0.41
N GLY A 51 -1.28 -3.85 -0.33
CA GLY A 51 -1.04 -3.29 -1.66
C GLY A 51 -0.02 -2.16 -1.63
N LEU A 52 -0.11 -1.26 -0.64
CA LEU A 52 0.85 -0.16 -0.49
C LEU A 52 2.24 -0.64 -0.10
N ILE A 53 2.35 -1.64 0.78
CA ILE A 53 3.63 -2.24 1.17
C ILE A 53 4.33 -2.85 -0.05
N VAL A 54 3.61 -3.67 -0.83
CA VAL A 54 4.15 -4.31 -2.04
C VAL A 54 4.60 -3.28 -3.06
N ILE A 55 3.82 -2.23 -3.29
CA ILE A 55 4.20 -1.14 -4.20
C ILE A 55 5.47 -0.43 -3.69
N GLY A 56 5.54 -0.12 -2.39
CA GLY A 56 6.70 0.52 -1.78
C GLY A 56 7.98 -0.32 -1.91
N ALA A 57 7.88 -1.62 -1.61
CA ALA A 57 8.97 -2.57 -1.74
C ALA A 57 9.43 -2.70 -3.20
N ALA A 58 8.51 -2.92 -4.14
CA ALA A 58 8.84 -3.06 -5.56
C ALA A 58 9.56 -1.83 -6.12
N LEU A 59 9.12 -0.62 -5.74
CA LEU A 59 9.77 0.63 -6.16
C LEU A 59 11.16 0.79 -5.53
N GLY A 60 11.34 0.41 -4.27
CA GLY A 60 12.63 0.45 -3.59
C GLY A 60 13.64 -0.52 -4.20
N ILE A 61 13.28 -1.80 -4.30
CA ILE A 61 14.11 -2.86 -4.86
C ILE A 61 14.46 -2.53 -6.31
N GLY A 62 13.47 -2.14 -7.12
CA GLY A 62 13.67 -1.82 -8.54
C GLY A 62 14.66 -0.68 -8.74
N LYS A 63 14.62 0.35 -7.89
CA LYS A 63 15.60 1.45 -7.93
C LYS A 63 17.01 1.00 -7.59
N PHE A 64 17.18 0.22 -6.52
CA PHE A 64 18.50 -0.30 -6.13
C PHE A 64 19.07 -1.25 -7.20
N ALA A 65 18.26 -2.18 -7.70
CA ALA A 65 18.65 -3.13 -8.74
C ALA A 65 19.05 -2.42 -10.05
N ALA A 66 18.26 -1.45 -10.50
CA ALA A 66 18.58 -0.68 -11.70
C ALA A 66 19.88 0.13 -11.54
N ALA A 67 20.04 0.83 -10.41
CA ALA A 67 21.24 1.60 -10.12
C ALA A 67 22.50 0.71 -10.00
N ALA A 68 22.36 -0.48 -9.39
CA ALA A 68 23.43 -1.47 -9.32
C ALA A 68 23.84 -1.95 -10.72
N ALA A 69 22.86 -2.34 -11.54
CA ALA A 69 23.10 -2.83 -12.90
C ALA A 69 23.81 -1.78 -13.78
N GLU A 70 23.36 -0.52 -13.72
CA GLU A 70 24.00 0.57 -14.46
C GLU A 70 25.42 0.84 -13.96
N SER A 71 25.63 0.82 -12.64
CA SER A 71 26.94 1.03 -12.04
C SER A 71 27.92 -0.08 -12.42
N ILE A 72 27.47 -1.35 -12.42
CA ILE A 72 28.27 -2.51 -12.83
C ILE A 72 28.61 -2.43 -14.32
N ALA A 73 27.65 -2.04 -15.17
CA ALA A 73 27.90 -1.88 -16.60
C ALA A 73 28.97 -0.81 -16.89
N ARG A 74 29.01 0.28 -16.11
CA ARG A 74 30.03 1.34 -16.24
C ARG A 74 31.38 0.97 -15.63
N GLN A 75 31.39 0.15 -14.57
CA GLN A 75 32.59 -0.23 -13.83
C GLN A 75 32.60 -1.73 -13.50
N PRO A 76 32.82 -2.60 -14.49
CA PRO A 76 32.74 -4.06 -14.29
C PRO A 76 33.81 -4.57 -13.33
N ALA A 77 34.98 -3.91 -13.27
CA ALA A 77 36.06 -4.26 -12.33
C ALA A 77 35.67 -4.05 -10.85
N ALA A 78 34.66 -3.23 -10.56
CA ALA A 78 34.19 -2.93 -9.21
C ALA A 78 32.86 -3.64 -8.87
N ALA A 79 32.45 -4.65 -9.64
CA ALA A 79 31.13 -5.26 -9.51
C ALA A 79 30.86 -5.86 -8.12
N ALA A 80 31.87 -6.45 -7.48
CA ALA A 80 31.76 -7.01 -6.14
C ALA A 80 31.53 -5.92 -5.08
N GLN A 81 32.24 -4.78 -5.20
CA GLN A 81 32.12 -3.65 -4.30
C GLN A 81 30.75 -2.96 -4.45
N ILE A 82 30.27 -2.81 -5.69
CA ILE A 82 28.94 -2.23 -5.97
C ILE A 82 27.85 -3.12 -5.37
N SER A 83 27.91 -4.43 -5.63
CA SER A 83 26.94 -5.38 -5.07
C SER A 83 26.96 -5.37 -3.54
N GLY A 84 28.15 -5.35 -2.94
CA GLY A 84 28.30 -5.23 -1.48
C GLY A 84 27.70 -3.95 -0.91
N ALA A 85 27.85 -2.82 -1.59
CA ALA A 85 27.29 -1.53 -1.16
C ALA A 85 25.75 -1.50 -1.24
N VAL A 86 25.14 -2.25 -2.17
CA VAL A 86 23.68 -2.28 -2.39
C VAL A 86 22.98 -3.33 -1.51
N ASN A 87 23.67 -4.41 -1.13
CA ASN A 87 23.07 -5.50 -0.36
C ASN A 87 22.54 -5.09 1.02
N LEU A 88 23.25 -4.24 1.76
CA LEU A 88 22.79 -3.80 3.09
C LEU A 88 21.51 -2.94 2.99
N PRO A 89 21.44 -1.90 2.13
CA PRO A 89 20.18 -1.19 1.89
C PRO A 89 19.04 -2.10 1.42
N LEU A 90 19.30 -3.05 0.52
CA LEU A 90 18.28 -3.98 0.03
C LEU A 90 17.74 -4.87 1.15
N PHE A 91 18.62 -5.42 1.99
CA PHE A 91 18.26 -6.23 3.14
C PHE A 91 17.39 -5.45 4.15
N LEU A 92 17.73 -4.19 4.42
CA LEU A 92 16.95 -3.34 5.32
C LEU A 92 15.57 -3.03 4.73
N LEU A 93 15.48 -2.80 3.41
CA LEU A 93 14.21 -2.57 2.73
C LEU A 93 13.31 -3.81 2.76
N GLU A 94 13.84 -4.98 2.42
CA GLU A 94 13.15 -6.28 2.50
C GLU A 94 12.70 -6.56 3.93
N GLY A 95 13.56 -6.31 4.92
CA GLY A 95 13.25 -6.50 6.33
C GLY A 95 12.06 -5.65 6.79
N VAL A 96 12.01 -4.38 6.39
CA VAL A 96 10.87 -3.50 6.70
C VAL A 96 9.59 -3.96 5.99
N ALA A 97 9.69 -4.39 4.73
CA ALA A 97 8.55 -4.91 3.97
C ALA A 97 7.97 -6.17 4.62
N ILE A 98 8.82 -7.15 4.96
CA ILE A 98 8.40 -8.39 5.63
C ILE A 98 7.76 -8.09 6.98
N ILE A 99 8.35 -7.22 7.80
CA ILE A 99 7.76 -6.84 9.09
C ILE A 99 6.37 -6.26 8.87
N ALA A 100 6.20 -5.35 7.91
CA ALA A 100 4.91 -4.74 7.61
C ALA A 100 3.88 -5.78 7.12
N GLU A 101 4.27 -6.72 6.26
CA GLU A 101 3.41 -7.82 5.82
C GLU A 101 2.98 -8.74 6.97
N VAL A 102 3.89 -9.02 7.92
CA VAL A 102 3.56 -9.77 9.13
C VAL A 102 2.49 -9.05 9.93
N PHE A 103 2.58 -7.72 10.12
CA PHE A 103 1.52 -6.97 10.80
C PHE A 103 0.17 -7.07 10.06
N VAL A 104 0.17 -7.01 8.73
CA VAL A 104 -1.05 -7.21 7.93
C VAL A 104 -1.62 -8.61 8.13
N LEU A 105 -0.79 -9.65 8.11
CA LEU A 105 -1.21 -11.02 8.37
C LEU A 105 -1.79 -11.19 9.78
N LEU A 106 -1.17 -10.57 10.79
CA LEU A 106 -1.71 -10.57 12.15
C LEU A 106 -3.09 -9.89 12.23
N ILE A 107 -3.31 -8.80 11.49
CA ILE A 107 -4.63 -8.16 11.41
C ILE A 107 -5.65 -9.10 10.77
N VAL A 108 -5.27 -9.92 9.79
CA VAL A 108 -6.19 -10.87 9.14
C VAL A 108 -6.46 -12.10 10.01
N LEU A 109 -5.46 -12.60 10.74
CA LEU A 109 -5.55 -13.84 11.51
C LEU A 109 -6.13 -13.66 12.92
N LEU A 110 -5.95 -12.48 13.54
CA LEU A 110 -6.35 -12.21 14.92
C LEU A 110 -7.66 -11.42 15.04
N LYS A 111 -8.43 -11.29 13.96
CA LYS A 111 -9.69 -10.53 13.93
C LYS A 111 -10.95 -11.37 13.89
#